data_AF-A0A098GEH3-F1
#
_entry.id   AF-A0A098GEH3-F1
#
_cell.length_a   1.000
_cell.length_b   1.000
_cell.length_c   1.000
_cell.angle_alpha   90.00
_cell.angle_beta   90.00
_cell.angle_gamma   90.00
#
_symmetry.space_group_name_H-M   'P 1'
#
loop_
_entity.id
_entity.type
_entity.pdbx_description
1 polymer ?
#
loop_
_entity_poly.entity_id
_entity_poly.type
_entity_poly.pdbx_seq_one_letter_code
_entity_poly.pdbx_strand_id
1 'polypeptide(L)'
;MVVLSFGQAILLLMDHYRADEAITENLKKIYIKGVETAEDYQKIMDLFHKSGLGSQYEISTDASVINEDSSRRYFETHLAYETLFVSLDQLKLADITAHYNALYSMLSEELRNKFDGYIAGQIVPKNDNFATEYMDAFAKIKTSESYSHFSDTQKDTLVLILKCSWLGVMMAMAKFPALPLNLYGTGFFSEKDRGRITKQGQVAPMSEEFLKRMPYYSNHFGLMKSYMPVPKGDVIFAENGFNFVKPSDQNTFDPTASWPKKNFSTLVNPFSCSISGTTLSQLRCMKSLKENGQMEFDSLEKFSTFLKCFTSSLLFNSGGHVYNEFLAVLKIPEINDNFNFIEGFETIDAITLLWNGNERAFNKAIEDTIDYTKLILAKQECHEQIKESIQLK
;
A
#
# COMPACT_ATOMS: atom_id res chain seq x y z
N MET A 1 2.37 13.45 -28.66
CA MET A 1 1.44 13.74 -27.54
C MET A 1 1.77 12.76 -26.43
N VAL A 2 1.89 13.21 -25.18
CA VAL A 2 2.28 12.34 -24.06
C VAL A 2 1.02 11.69 -23.48
N VAL A 3 1.03 10.36 -23.32
CA VAL A 3 -0.07 9.62 -22.71
C VAL A 3 0.05 9.68 -21.19
N LEU A 4 -1.01 10.12 -20.53
CA LEU A 4 -1.15 10.17 -19.08
C LEU A 4 -1.99 8.99 -18.59
N SER A 5 -1.67 8.49 -17.40
CA SER A 5 -2.67 7.77 -16.62
C SER A 5 -3.80 8.73 -16.18
N PHE A 6 -4.96 8.17 -15.87
CA PHE A 6 -6.06 8.96 -15.28
C PHE A 6 -5.64 9.64 -13.96
N GLY A 7 -4.83 8.97 -13.14
CA GLY A 7 -4.28 9.53 -11.91
C GLY A 7 -3.39 10.76 -12.14
N GLN A 8 -2.50 10.71 -13.14
CA GLN A 8 -1.65 11.84 -13.51
C GLN A 8 -2.47 13.03 -14.01
N ALA A 9 -3.51 12.79 -14.80
CA ALA A 9 -4.41 13.83 -15.28
C ALA A 9 -5.08 14.57 -14.10
N ILE A 10 -5.57 13.84 -13.09
CA ILE A 10 -6.15 14.44 -11.88
C ILE A 10 -5.12 15.31 -11.15
N LEU A 11 -3.87 14.87 -11.01
CA LEU A 11 -2.82 15.65 -10.34
C LEU A 11 -2.50 16.96 -11.09
N LEU A 12 -2.43 16.92 -12.42
CA LEU A 12 -2.26 18.13 -13.24
C LEU A 12 -3.46 19.08 -13.10
N LEU A 13 -4.68 18.54 -13.01
CA LEU A 13 -5.88 19.33 -12.75
C LEU A 13 -5.85 19.98 -11.37
N MET A 14 -5.41 19.26 -10.33
CA MET A 14 -5.26 19.81 -8.97
C MET A 14 -4.27 20.98 -8.96
N ASP A 15 -3.14 20.84 -9.67
CA ASP A 15 -2.16 21.91 -9.79
C ASP A 15 -2.70 23.11 -10.58
N HIS A 16 -3.39 22.86 -11.69
CA HIS A 16 -4.00 23.91 -12.52
C HIS A 16 -5.09 24.69 -11.78
N TYR A 17 -5.96 23.99 -11.06
CA TYR A 17 -7.08 24.56 -10.31
C TYR A 17 -6.78 24.78 -8.83
N ARG A 18 -5.50 24.87 -8.43
CA ARG A 18 -5.05 24.98 -7.02
C ARG A 18 -5.66 26.14 -6.22
N ALA A 19 -6.14 27.18 -6.90
CA ALA A 19 -6.78 28.35 -6.29
C ALA A 19 -8.31 28.17 -6.08
N ASP A 20 -8.90 27.17 -6.72
CA ASP A 20 -10.32 26.80 -6.54
C ASP A 20 -10.39 25.62 -5.55
N GLU A 21 -10.67 25.95 -4.29
CA GLU A 21 -10.75 24.99 -3.20
C GLU A 21 -11.82 23.93 -3.44
N ALA A 22 -12.98 24.31 -3.99
CA ALA A 22 -14.08 23.39 -4.22
C ALA A 22 -13.77 22.37 -5.32
N ILE A 23 -13.15 22.82 -6.42
CA ILE A 23 -12.66 21.91 -7.47
C ILE A 23 -11.59 21.00 -6.91
N THR A 24 -10.60 21.56 -6.21
CA THR A 24 -9.48 20.79 -5.68
C THR A 24 -9.91 19.76 -4.64
N GLU A 25 -10.83 20.10 -3.74
CA GLU A 25 -11.39 19.14 -2.77
C GLU A 25 -12.10 18.00 -3.49
N ASN A 26 -12.90 18.29 -4.52
CA ASN A 26 -13.55 17.23 -5.29
C ASN A 26 -12.55 16.34 -6.04
N LEU A 27 -11.51 16.92 -6.64
CA LEU A 27 -10.43 16.18 -7.27
C LEU A 27 -9.73 15.27 -6.26
N LYS A 28 -9.50 15.72 -5.01
CA LYS A 28 -8.90 14.91 -3.94
C LYS A 28 -9.79 13.72 -3.57
N LYS A 29 -11.12 13.90 -3.54
CA LYS A 29 -12.11 12.83 -3.28
C LYS A 29 -12.03 11.75 -4.36
N ILE A 30 -12.06 12.16 -5.63
CA ILE A 30 -11.95 11.25 -6.77
C ILE A 30 -10.56 10.58 -6.79
N TYR A 31 -9.49 11.31 -6.48
CA TYR A 31 -8.16 10.75 -6.44
C TYR A 31 -8.04 9.64 -5.39
N ILE A 32 -8.55 9.83 -4.18
CA ILE A 32 -8.40 8.81 -3.13
C ILE A 32 -9.36 7.62 -3.30
N LYS A 33 -10.63 7.85 -3.66
CA LYS A 33 -11.64 6.78 -3.81
C LYS A 33 -11.64 6.11 -5.17
N GLY A 34 -11.23 6.84 -6.20
CA GLY A 34 -11.43 6.50 -7.59
C GLY A 34 -12.77 6.98 -8.14
N VAL A 35 -12.94 6.77 -9.44
CA VAL A 35 -14.17 7.10 -10.17
C VAL A 35 -15.23 6.07 -9.82
N GLU A 36 -16.29 6.51 -9.13
CA GLU A 36 -17.40 5.63 -8.70
C GLU A 36 -18.60 5.76 -9.64
N THR A 37 -18.74 6.90 -10.32
CA THR A 37 -19.88 7.21 -11.19
C THR A 37 -19.46 7.73 -12.56
N ALA A 38 -20.37 7.67 -13.53
CA ALA A 38 -20.19 8.31 -14.84
C ALA A 38 -20.08 9.84 -14.72
N GLU A 39 -20.69 10.44 -13.70
CA GLU A 39 -20.60 11.87 -13.41
C GLU A 39 -19.18 12.26 -12.99
N ASP A 40 -18.54 11.47 -12.12
CA ASP A 40 -17.14 11.69 -11.74
C ASP A 40 -16.23 11.68 -12.98
N TYR A 41 -16.41 10.68 -13.85
CA TYR A 41 -15.65 10.58 -15.09
C TYR A 41 -15.85 11.80 -15.98
N GLN A 42 -17.11 12.16 -16.28
CA GLN A 42 -17.42 13.28 -17.16
C GLN A 42 -16.87 14.60 -16.59
N LYS A 43 -16.95 14.78 -15.28
CA LYS A 43 -16.41 15.97 -14.61
C LYS A 43 -14.90 16.11 -14.79
N ILE A 44 -14.13 15.02 -14.64
CA ILE A 44 -12.68 15.04 -14.88
C ILE A 44 -12.39 15.38 -16.35
N MET A 45 -13.10 14.75 -17.29
CA MET A 45 -12.90 15.02 -18.72
C MET A 45 -13.23 16.47 -19.09
N ASP A 46 -14.31 17.04 -18.53
CA ASP A 46 -14.70 18.43 -18.76
C ASP A 46 -13.66 19.41 -18.22
N LEU A 47 -13.16 19.18 -17.00
CA LEU A 47 -12.08 19.99 -16.42
C LEU A 47 -10.80 19.89 -17.25
N PHE A 48 -10.45 18.68 -17.69
CA PHE A 48 -9.28 18.46 -18.53
C PHE A 48 -9.37 19.20 -19.86
N HIS A 49 -10.54 19.17 -20.51
CA HIS A 49 -10.76 19.90 -21.75
C HIS A 49 -10.70 21.42 -21.54
N LYS A 50 -11.35 21.93 -20.49
CA LYS A 50 -11.37 23.37 -20.15
C LYS A 50 -10.00 23.93 -19.77
N SER A 51 -9.13 23.11 -19.16
CA SER A 51 -7.79 23.52 -18.76
C SER A 51 -6.82 23.75 -19.94
N GLY A 52 -7.17 23.26 -21.15
CA GLY A 52 -6.29 23.30 -22.31
C GLY A 52 -5.17 22.24 -22.32
N LEU A 53 -5.07 21.40 -21.27
CA LEU A 53 -4.08 20.34 -21.15
C LEU A 53 -4.18 19.30 -22.30
N GLY A 54 -5.37 19.12 -22.88
CA GLY A 54 -5.58 18.23 -24.03
C GLY A 54 -4.81 18.59 -25.30
N SER A 55 -4.19 19.76 -25.37
CA SER A 55 -3.27 20.12 -26.46
C SER A 55 -1.91 19.41 -26.38
N GLN A 56 -1.51 18.99 -25.17
CA GLN A 56 -0.19 18.41 -24.88
C GLN A 56 -0.30 16.92 -24.51
N TYR A 57 -1.44 16.55 -23.92
CA TYR A 57 -1.63 15.28 -23.24
C TYR A 57 -2.90 14.55 -23.67
N GLU A 58 -2.84 13.22 -23.62
CA GLU A 58 -3.99 12.33 -23.81
C GLU A 58 -4.18 11.47 -22.55
N ILE A 59 -5.42 11.31 -22.08
CA ILE A 59 -5.73 10.46 -20.92
C ILE A 59 -6.01 9.04 -21.39
N SER A 60 -5.26 8.06 -20.86
CA SER A 60 -5.56 6.64 -21.06
C SER A 60 -6.32 6.06 -19.86
N THR A 61 -7.31 5.22 -20.17
CA THR A 61 -8.05 4.39 -19.22
C THR A 61 -7.57 2.94 -19.23
N ASP A 62 -6.47 2.64 -19.94
CA ASP A 62 -5.97 1.27 -20.07
C ASP A 62 -5.35 0.78 -18.76
N ALA A 63 -5.73 -0.42 -18.34
CA ALA A 63 -5.23 -1.03 -17.11
C ALA A 63 -3.70 -1.17 -17.09
N SER A 64 -3.06 -1.36 -18.25
CA SER A 64 -1.60 -1.41 -18.37
C SER A 64 -0.96 -0.05 -18.07
N VAL A 65 -1.53 1.05 -18.57
CA VAL A 65 -1.04 2.42 -18.29
C VAL A 65 -1.25 2.77 -16.83
N ILE A 66 -2.44 2.47 -16.28
CA ILE A 66 -2.74 2.67 -14.85
C ILE A 66 -1.77 1.84 -13.98
N ASN A 67 -1.49 0.59 -14.35
CA ASN A 67 -0.56 -0.27 -13.60
C ASN A 67 0.88 0.27 -13.56
N GLU A 68 1.26 1.06 -14.55
CA GLU A 68 2.56 1.71 -14.68
C GLU A 68 2.58 3.17 -14.18
N ASP A 69 1.50 3.64 -13.56
CA ASP A 69 1.43 4.97 -12.97
C ASP A 69 2.37 5.10 -11.76
N SER A 70 3.57 5.64 -12.02
CA SER A 70 4.56 5.90 -10.98
C SER A 70 4.14 7.01 -10.02
N SER A 71 3.33 7.97 -10.47
CA SER A 71 2.89 9.10 -9.64
C SER A 71 1.93 8.61 -8.56
N ARG A 72 1.00 7.73 -8.91
CA ARG A 72 0.09 7.16 -7.92
C ARG A 72 0.79 6.22 -6.93
N ARG A 73 1.78 5.44 -7.38
CA ARG A 73 2.61 4.60 -6.49
C ARG A 73 3.42 5.45 -5.51
N TYR A 74 3.96 6.56 -6.01
CA TYR A 74 4.67 7.55 -5.22
C TYR A 74 3.72 8.16 -4.17
N PHE A 75 2.53 8.62 -4.59
CA PHE A 75 1.51 9.16 -3.70
C PHE A 75 1.15 8.23 -2.56
N GLU A 76 0.75 6.99 -2.84
CA GLU A 76 0.34 6.08 -1.77
C GLU A 76 1.49 5.72 -0.83
N THR A 77 2.73 5.66 -1.34
CA THR A 77 3.92 5.44 -0.52
C THR A 77 4.20 6.64 0.39
N HIS A 78 4.13 7.87 -0.13
CA HIS A 78 4.27 9.11 0.64
C HIS A 78 3.13 9.29 1.64
N LEU A 79 1.90 9.02 1.24
CA LEU A 79 0.74 9.06 2.12
C LEU A 79 0.92 8.11 3.30
N ALA A 80 1.45 6.90 3.06
CA ALA A 80 1.72 5.96 4.14
C ALA A 80 2.78 6.49 5.10
N TYR A 81 3.87 7.07 4.59
CA TYR A 81 4.89 7.71 5.42
C TYR A 81 4.31 8.83 6.30
N GLU A 82 3.67 9.81 5.66
CA GLU A 82 3.12 10.98 6.33
C GLU A 82 2.00 10.61 7.32
N THR A 83 1.18 9.62 6.97
CA THR A 83 0.14 9.10 7.87
C THR A 83 0.74 8.47 9.11
N LEU A 84 1.81 7.68 8.97
CA LEU A 84 2.51 7.10 10.13
C LEU A 84 3.12 8.21 11.00
N PHE A 85 3.78 9.18 10.38
CA PHE A 85 4.42 10.30 11.08
C PHE A 85 3.42 11.11 11.92
N VAL A 86 2.21 11.34 11.41
CA VAL A 86 1.18 12.13 12.09
C VAL A 86 0.32 11.29 13.05
N SER A 87 0.09 10.01 12.76
CA SER A 87 -0.94 9.21 13.45
C SER A 87 -0.42 8.21 14.46
N LEU A 88 0.87 7.85 14.47
CA LEU A 88 1.39 6.83 15.40
C LEU A 88 1.15 7.18 16.87
N ASP A 89 1.27 8.46 17.24
CA ASP A 89 1.04 8.91 18.62
C ASP A 89 -0.45 8.86 19.05
N GLN A 90 -1.37 8.72 18.09
CA GLN A 90 -2.79 8.51 18.37
C GLN A 90 -3.05 7.07 18.83
N LEU A 91 -2.16 6.13 18.49
CA LEU A 91 -2.25 4.74 18.93
C LEU A 91 -1.57 4.57 20.28
N LYS A 92 -2.37 4.31 21.33
CA LYS A 92 -1.83 4.09 22.67
C LYS A 92 -0.93 2.85 22.69
N LEU A 93 0.30 3.03 23.16
CA LEU A 93 1.29 1.95 23.29
C LEU A 93 0.75 0.78 24.14
N ALA A 94 -0.04 1.07 25.18
CA ALA A 94 -0.66 0.05 26.02
C ALA A 94 -1.64 -0.84 25.23
N ASP A 95 -2.51 -0.24 24.41
CA ASP A 95 -3.52 -0.94 23.63
C ASP A 95 -2.85 -1.88 22.59
N ILE A 96 -1.84 -1.40 21.86
CA ILE A 96 -1.12 -2.24 20.89
C ILE A 96 -0.29 -3.33 21.57
N THR A 97 0.27 -3.06 22.75
CA THR A 97 1.01 -4.06 23.55
C THR A 97 0.07 -5.16 24.05
N ALA A 98 -1.11 -4.79 24.56
CA ALA A 98 -2.13 -5.75 24.97
C ALA A 98 -2.60 -6.61 23.80
N HIS A 99 -2.84 -6.00 22.62
CA HIS A 99 -3.18 -6.72 21.41
C HIS A 99 -2.08 -7.68 20.95
N TYR A 100 -0.81 -7.25 20.96
CA TYR A 100 0.34 -8.10 20.67
C TYR A 100 0.40 -9.32 21.61
N ASN A 101 0.26 -9.10 22.92
CA ASN A 101 0.29 -10.17 23.92
C ASN A 101 -0.85 -11.17 23.72
N ALA A 102 -2.05 -10.68 23.38
CA ALA A 102 -3.20 -11.52 23.08
C ALA A 102 -2.93 -12.40 21.85
N LEU A 103 -2.43 -11.82 20.74
CA LEU A 103 -2.06 -12.57 19.54
C LEU A 103 -0.96 -13.60 19.81
N TYR A 104 0.10 -13.22 20.52
CA TYR A 104 1.22 -14.10 20.86
C TYR A 104 0.78 -15.29 21.72
N SER A 105 -0.17 -15.06 22.63
CA SER A 105 -0.75 -16.11 23.49
C SER A 105 -1.56 -17.13 22.69
N MET A 106 -2.09 -16.76 21.51
CA MET A 106 -2.84 -17.68 20.64
C MET A 106 -1.96 -18.71 19.92
N LEU A 107 -0.65 -18.46 19.80
CA LEU A 107 0.30 -19.35 19.13
C LEU A 107 0.52 -20.65 19.93
N SER A 108 0.88 -21.73 19.23
CA SER A 108 1.45 -22.92 19.87
C SER A 108 2.87 -22.63 20.38
N GLU A 109 3.37 -23.46 21.29
CA GLU A 109 4.75 -23.35 21.78
C GLU A 109 5.79 -23.41 20.65
N GLU A 110 5.60 -24.31 19.69
CA GLU A 110 6.46 -24.43 18.51
C GLU A 110 6.53 -23.12 17.71
N LEU A 111 5.38 -22.50 17.44
CA LEU A 111 5.32 -21.26 16.68
C LEU A 111 5.89 -20.07 17.46
N ARG A 112 5.69 -20.02 18.78
CA ARG A 112 6.32 -19.02 19.64
C ARG A 112 7.83 -19.13 19.58
N ASN A 113 8.37 -20.34 19.76
CA ASN A 113 9.81 -20.59 19.68
C ASN A 113 10.38 -20.20 18.30
N LYS A 114 9.65 -20.49 17.21
CA LYS A 114 10.03 -20.06 15.86
C LYS A 114 10.05 -18.53 15.73
N PHE A 115 8.99 -17.86 16.18
CA PHE A 115 8.89 -16.40 16.14
C PHE A 115 10.01 -15.74 16.97
N ASP A 116 10.19 -16.16 18.21
CA ASP A 116 11.21 -15.61 19.11
C ASP A 116 12.62 -15.88 18.59
N GLY A 117 12.85 -17.06 17.98
CA GLY A 117 14.10 -17.40 17.31
C GLY A 117 14.44 -16.45 16.16
N TYR A 118 13.47 -16.00 15.37
CA TYR A 118 13.69 -14.94 14.38
C TYR A 118 13.98 -13.60 15.06
N ILE A 119 13.16 -13.17 16.01
CA ILE A 119 13.32 -11.86 16.69
C ILE A 119 14.68 -11.75 17.39
N ALA A 120 15.18 -12.85 17.96
CA ALA A 120 16.49 -12.92 18.62
C ALA A 120 17.67 -13.08 17.64
N GLY A 121 17.42 -13.21 16.32
CA GLY A 121 18.45 -13.45 15.32
C GLY A 121 19.09 -14.86 15.38
N GLN A 122 18.45 -15.79 16.09
CA GLN A 122 18.91 -17.18 16.22
C GLN A 122 18.54 -18.02 14.98
N ILE A 123 17.50 -17.62 14.25
CA ILE A 123 17.05 -18.26 13.01
C ILE A 123 17.26 -17.28 11.85
N VAL A 124 17.98 -17.71 10.82
CA VAL A 124 18.16 -16.93 9.58
C VAL A 124 16.98 -17.23 8.63
N PRO A 125 16.28 -16.22 8.07
CA PRO A 125 15.04 -16.42 7.31
C PRO A 125 15.23 -16.92 5.86
N LYS A 126 16.31 -17.65 5.55
CA LYS A 126 16.74 -17.97 4.16
C LYS A 126 15.66 -18.60 3.26
N ASN A 127 14.67 -19.29 3.83
CA ASN A 127 13.59 -19.95 3.08
C ASN A 127 12.19 -19.46 3.47
N ASP A 128 12.09 -18.42 4.30
CA ASP A 128 10.82 -17.88 4.78
C ASP A 128 10.73 -16.42 4.33
N ASN A 129 10.04 -16.22 3.19
CA ASN A 129 9.91 -14.89 2.56
C ASN A 129 9.22 -13.90 3.51
N PHE A 130 8.21 -14.34 4.26
CA PHE A 130 7.55 -13.48 5.25
C PHE A 130 8.53 -13.07 6.35
N ALA A 131 9.26 -14.02 6.92
CA ALA A 131 10.25 -13.70 7.94
C ALA A 131 11.33 -12.74 7.41
N THR A 132 11.76 -12.91 6.16
CA THR A 132 12.74 -12.01 5.50
C THR A 132 12.19 -10.59 5.40
N GLU A 133 10.96 -10.42 4.91
CA GLU A 133 10.32 -9.10 4.77
C GLU A 133 10.14 -8.38 6.12
N TYR A 134 9.62 -9.08 7.14
CA TYR A 134 9.41 -8.47 8.46
C TYR A 134 10.73 -8.13 9.18
N MET A 135 11.74 -9.00 9.08
CA MET A 135 13.04 -8.75 9.69
C MET A 135 13.75 -7.55 9.04
N ASP A 136 13.67 -7.42 7.71
CA ASP A 136 14.19 -6.26 6.98
C ASP A 136 13.48 -4.97 7.43
N ALA A 137 12.14 -5.01 7.55
CA ALA A 137 11.37 -3.87 8.05
C ALA A 137 11.79 -3.46 9.48
N PHE A 138 11.93 -4.41 10.41
CA PHE A 138 12.38 -4.12 11.77
C PHE A 138 13.78 -3.52 11.83
N ALA A 139 14.69 -3.99 10.98
CA ALA A 139 16.04 -3.44 10.89
C ALA A 139 15.99 -1.99 10.38
N LYS A 140 15.25 -1.74 9.30
CA LYS A 140 15.15 -0.41 8.67
C LYS A 140 14.47 0.62 9.55
N ILE A 141 13.45 0.26 10.32
CA ILE A 141 12.84 1.20 11.28
C ILE A 141 13.88 1.77 12.26
N LYS A 142 14.90 0.97 12.59
CA LYS A 142 15.98 1.38 13.51
C LYS A 142 17.11 2.13 12.81
N THR A 143 17.44 1.76 11.57
CA THR A 143 18.70 2.17 10.93
C THR A 143 18.55 3.08 9.72
N SER A 144 17.38 3.13 9.08
CA SER A 144 17.17 3.90 7.86
C SER A 144 16.92 5.38 8.16
N GLU A 145 17.54 6.25 7.37
CA GLU A 145 17.35 7.70 7.44
C GLU A 145 15.90 8.14 7.22
N SER A 146 15.11 7.37 6.46
CA SER A 146 13.66 7.59 6.29
C SER A 146 12.93 7.72 7.63
N TYR A 147 13.37 6.97 8.65
CA TYR A 147 12.79 6.99 9.99
C TYR A 147 13.50 7.93 10.98
N SER A 148 14.42 8.78 10.51
CA SER A 148 15.19 9.69 11.36
C SER A 148 14.30 10.70 12.11
N HIS A 149 13.18 11.10 11.52
CA HIS A 149 12.21 12.02 12.12
C HIS A 149 11.23 11.36 13.09
N PHE A 150 11.21 10.03 13.17
CA PHE A 150 10.33 9.30 14.08
C PHE A 150 10.97 9.25 15.46
N SER A 151 10.17 9.52 16.50
CA SER A 151 10.60 9.33 17.89
C SER A 151 10.81 7.84 18.19
N ASP A 152 11.58 7.53 19.23
CA ASP A 152 11.80 6.13 19.64
C ASP A 152 10.48 5.44 20.00
N THR A 153 9.55 6.15 20.65
CA THR A 153 8.22 5.63 20.96
C THR A 153 7.39 5.34 19.71
N GLN A 154 7.48 6.18 18.67
CA GLN A 154 6.82 5.93 17.39
C GLN A 154 7.43 4.70 16.70
N LYS A 155 8.76 4.56 16.71
CA LYS A 155 9.47 3.40 16.16
C LYS A 155 9.08 2.11 16.88
N ASP A 156 8.98 2.13 18.21
CA ASP A 156 8.57 0.98 19.01
C ASP A 156 7.12 0.58 18.72
N THR A 157 6.21 1.56 18.65
CA THR A 157 4.81 1.35 18.25
C THR A 157 4.72 0.73 16.85
N LEU A 158 5.49 1.24 15.89
CA LEU A 158 5.55 0.72 14.53
C LEU A 158 6.07 -0.72 14.47
N VAL A 159 7.11 -1.05 15.22
CA VAL A 159 7.61 -2.43 15.35
C VAL A 159 6.53 -3.34 15.94
N LEU A 160 5.79 -2.89 16.94
CA LEU A 160 4.68 -3.67 17.52
C LEU A 160 3.56 -3.92 16.52
N ILE A 161 3.16 -2.92 15.73
CA ILE A 161 2.16 -3.08 14.65
C ILE A 161 2.61 -4.16 13.66
N LEU A 162 3.87 -4.11 13.21
CA LEU A 162 4.40 -5.10 12.27
C LEU A 162 4.53 -6.49 12.90
N LYS A 163 4.88 -6.59 14.19
CA LYS A 163 4.85 -7.86 14.93
C LYS A 163 3.43 -8.43 15.01
N CYS A 164 2.43 -7.60 15.35
CA CYS A 164 1.04 -8.02 15.32
C CYS A 164 0.68 -8.58 13.94
N SER A 165 0.99 -7.84 12.87
CA SER A 165 0.78 -8.30 11.48
C SER A 165 1.36 -9.69 11.23
N TRP A 166 2.63 -9.90 11.58
CA TRP A 166 3.29 -11.18 11.36
C TRP A 166 2.66 -12.31 12.17
N LEU A 167 2.34 -12.07 13.45
CA LEU A 167 1.62 -13.03 14.29
C LEU A 167 0.27 -13.42 13.67
N GLY A 168 -0.47 -12.46 13.12
CA GLY A 168 -1.74 -12.72 12.43
C GLY A 168 -1.57 -13.65 11.22
N VAL A 169 -0.53 -13.43 10.40
CA VAL A 169 -0.20 -14.30 9.26
C VAL A 169 0.20 -15.70 9.73
N MET A 170 1.09 -15.81 10.72
CA MET A 170 1.51 -17.10 11.29
C MET A 170 0.31 -17.90 11.81
N MET A 171 -0.60 -17.23 12.51
CA MET A 171 -1.83 -17.80 13.03
C MET A 171 -2.77 -18.28 11.91
N ALA A 172 -2.99 -17.46 10.89
CA ALA A 172 -3.83 -17.81 9.74
C ALA A 172 -3.30 -19.01 8.96
N MET A 173 -1.98 -19.15 8.84
CA MET A 173 -1.34 -20.29 8.19
C MET A 173 -1.37 -21.56 9.05
N ALA A 174 -1.03 -21.45 10.33
CA ALA A 174 -0.89 -22.63 11.20
C ALA A 174 -2.21 -23.19 11.70
N LYS A 175 -3.21 -22.33 11.95
CA LYS A 175 -4.56 -22.73 12.38
C LYS A 175 -5.53 -22.79 11.20
N PHE A 176 -5.05 -23.00 9.97
CA PHE A 176 -5.96 -23.22 8.85
C PHE A 176 -6.62 -24.62 8.98
N PRO A 177 -7.97 -24.74 8.94
CA PRO A 177 -8.99 -23.71 8.72
C PRO A 177 -9.67 -23.18 10.01
N ALA A 178 -9.23 -23.57 11.20
CA ALA A 178 -9.89 -23.37 12.49
C ALA A 178 -10.17 -21.92 12.95
N LEU A 179 -9.48 -20.90 12.44
CA LEU A 179 -9.82 -19.51 12.76
C LEU A 179 -11.13 -19.08 12.06
N PRO A 180 -11.98 -18.23 12.69
CA PRO A 180 -13.23 -17.75 12.09
C PRO A 180 -12.96 -17.00 10.77
N LEU A 181 -14.01 -16.74 9.99
CA LEU A 181 -13.95 -15.97 8.75
C LEU A 181 -12.93 -16.54 7.75
N ASN A 182 -12.92 -17.86 7.56
CA ASN A 182 -12.07 -18.50 6.57
C ASN A 182 -12.61 -18.27 5.14
N LEU A 183 -12.27 -17.13 4.56
CA LEU A 183 -12.71 -16.72 3.23
C LEU A 183 -11.72 -17.11 2.12
N TYR A 184 -10.59 -17.74 2.45
CA TYR A 184 -9.62 -18.19 1.46
C TYR A 184 -10.25 -19.18 0.49
N GLY A 185 -10.02 -18.99 -0.82
CA GLY A 185 -10.63 -19.81 -1.86
C GLY A 185 -12.04 -19.36 -2.29
N THR A 186 -12.59 -18.31 -1.68
CA THR A 186 -13.93 -17.77 -2.01
C THR A 186 -13.85 -16.32 -2.50
N GLY A 187 -14.83 -15.88 -3.29
CA GLY A 187 -14.92 -14.50 -3.79
C GLY A 187 -13.58 -14.01 -4.37
N PHE A 188 -13.17 -12.79 -4.02
CA PHE A 188 -11.89 -12.22 -4.47
C PHE A 188 -10.62 -12.87 -3.87
N PHE A 189 -10.75 -13.80 -2.94
CA PHE A 189 -9.66 -14.66 -2.48
C PHE A 189 -9.56 -15.99 -3.25
N SER A 190 -10.48 -16.28 -4.17
CA SER A 190 -10.43 -17.47 -5.03
C SER A 190 -9.32 -17.32 -6.10
N GLU A 191 -8.71 -18.43 -6.51
CA GLU A 191 -7.69 -18.43 -7.59
C GLU A 191 -8.20 -17.77 -8.88
N LYS A 192 -9.49 -18.00 -9.20
CA LYS A 192 -10.14 -17.49 -10.41
C LYS A 192 -10.34 -15.97 -10.37
N ASP A 193 -10.71 -15.44 -9.21
CA ASP A 193 -11.17 -14.04 -9.10
C ASP A 193 -10.08 -13.10 -8.60
N ARG A 194 -9.09 -13.61 -7.87
CA ARG A 194 -8.03 -12.80 -7.25
C ARG A 194 -7.11 -12.11 -8.25
N GLY A 195 -6.92 -12.72 -9.41
CA GLY A 195 -6.20 -12.16 -10.55
C GLY A 195 -4.72 -11.84 -10.34
N ARG A 196 -4.08 -12.33 -9.27
CA ARG A 196 -2.63 -12.18 -9.05
C ARG A 196 -1.86 -13.17 -9.92
N ILE A 197 -0.92 -12.68 -10.73
CA ILE A 197 0.02 -13.49 -11.50
C ILE A 197 1.44 -13.21 -10.98
N THR A 198 2.10 -14.24 -10.44
CA THR A 198 3.51 -14.17 -10.08
C THR A 198 4.36 -14.28 -11.34
N LYS A 199 5.29 -13.33 -11.56
CA LYS A 199 6.26 -13.40 -12.66
C LYS A 199 7.33 -14.45 -12.37
N GLN A 200 6.99 -15.75 -12.44
CA GLN A 200 7.97 -16.82 -12.28
C GLN A 200 8.94 -16.83 -13.48
N GLY A 201 10.26 -16.92 -13.21
CA GLY A 201 11.29 -17.15 -14.23
C GLY A 201 11.73 -15.94 -15.07
N GLN A 202 11.16 -14.74 -14.88
CA GLN A 202 11.57 -13.54 -15.61
C GLN A 202 12.52 -12.61 -14.85
N VAL A 203 12.68 -12.81 -13.54
CA VAL A 203 13.89 -12.32 -12.87
C VAL A 203 14.93 -13.38 -13.20
N ALA A 204 15.70 -13.17 -14.28
CA ALA A 204 16.93 -13.93 -14.46
C ALA A 204 17.62 -13.94 -13.09
N PRO A 205 17.98 -15.10 -12.51
CA PRO A 205 18.70 -15.10 -11.25
C PRO A 205 19.87 -14.15 -11.47
N MET A 206 19.86 -13.00 -10.77
CA MET A 206 20.96 -12.06 -10.85
C MET A 206 22.18 -12.91 -10.57
N SER A 207 23.13 -12.93 -11.51
CA SER A 207 24.27 -13.83 -11.37
C SER A 207 24.87 -13.60 -9.98
N GLU A 208 25.40 -14.64 -9.36
CA GLU A 208 26.00 -14.52 -8.02
C GLU A 208 27.07 -13.40 -8.00
N GLU A 209 27.66 -13.10 -9.16
CA GLU A 209 28.55 -11.96 -9.40
C GLU A 209 27.84 -10.60 -9.45
N PHE A 210 26.65 -10.50 -10.04
CA PHE A 210 25.83 -9.28 -10.00
C PHE A 210 25.29 -9.00 -8.59
N LEU A 211 24.85 -10.02 -7.85
CA LEU A 211 24.46 -9.87 -6.44
C LEU A 211 25.63 -9.45 -5.54
N LYS A 212 26.86 -9.83 -5.87
CA LYS A 212 28.08 -9.31 -5.22
C LYS A 212 28.36 -7.84 -5.52
N ARG A 213 27.90 -7.32 -6.67
CA ARG A 213 28.10 -5.90 -7.10
C ARG A 213 26.92 -4.99 -6.75
N MET A 214 25.71 -5.53 -6.74
CA MET A 214 24.47 -4.88 -6.32
C MET A 214 23.70 -5.83 -5.38
N PRO A 215 23.86 -5.68 -4.06
CA PRO A 215 23.23 -6.57 -3.08
C PRO A 215 21.71 -6.34 -2.93
N TYR A 216 21.14 -5.40 -3.70
CA TYR A 216 19.77 -4.94 -3.54
C TYR A 216 19.00 -4.99 -4.87
N TYR A 217 17.74 -5.44 -4.81
CA TYR A 217 16.81 -5.48 -5.94
C TYR A 217 16.06 -4.16 -6.15
N SER A 218 15.91 -3.37 -5.09
CA SER A 218 15.18 -2.09 -5.09
C SER A 218 15.80 -1.16 -4.05
N ASN A 219 15.75 0.15 -4.30
CA ASN A 219 16.24 1.21 -3.39
C ASN A 219 15.12 2.15 -2.95
N HIS A 220 13.87 1.71 -2.97
CA HIS A 220 12.74 2.52 -2.49
C HIS A 220 11.75 1.70 -1.69
N PHE A 221 11.17 2.36 -0.70
CA PHE A 221 10.06 1.88 0.10
C PHE A 221 8.77 1.79 -0.73
N GLY A 222 7.78 1.10 -0.17
CA GLY A 222 6.42 0.99 -0.67
C GLY A 222 6.26 0.52 -2.11
N LEU A 223 5.32 1.15 -2.82
CA LEU A 223 4.74 0.64 -4.06
C LEU A 223 5.54 0.93 -5.32
N MET A 224 6.59 1.75 -5.20
CA MET A 224 7.49 2.06 -6.30
C MET A 224 8.11 0.75 -6.85
N LYS A 225 8.22 0.66 -8.18
CA LYS A 225 8.90 -0.46 -8.86
C LYS A 225 10.37 -0.13 -9.04
N SER A 226 11.22 -1.14 -9.01
CA SER A 226 12.70 -1.03 -9.07
C SER A 226 13.23 -0.02 -10.13
N TYR A 227 12.59 0.10 -11.29
CA TYR A 227 12.98 1.01 -12.38
C TYR A 227 12.35 2.41 -12.32
N MET A 228 11.37 2.64 -11.45
CA MET A 228 10.75 3.95 -11.29
C MET A 228 11.73 4.88 -10.54
N PRO A 229 12.00 6.08 -11.07
CA PRO A 229 12.98 6.96 -10.46
C PRO A 229 12.44 7.53 -9.15
N VAL A 230 13.30 7.63 -8.14
CA VAL A 230 13.03 8.28 -6.86
C VAL A 230 14.23 9.18 -6.54
N PRO A 231 14.05 10.45 -6.15
CA PRO A 231 15.15 11.31 -5.74
C PRO A 231 15.92 10.72 -4.54
N LYS A 232 17.25 10.85 -4.50
CA LYS A 232 18.05 10.30 -3.40
C LYS A 232 17.74 10.89 -2.02
N GLY A 233 17.33 12.16 -1.97
CA GLY A 233 16.95 12.84 -0.74
C GLY A 233 15.48 12.66 -0.35
N ASP A 234 14.76 11.79 -1.04
CA ASP A 234 13.35 11.51 -0.77
C ASP A 234 13.20 10.58 0.45
N VAL A 235 12.17 10.82 1.27
CA VAL A 235 11.86 9.98 2.44
C VAL A 235 11.61 8.51 2.09
N ILE A 236 11.21 8.21 0.85
CA ILE A 236 10.96 6.84 0.39
C ILE A 236 12.22 6.18 -0.20
N PHE A 237 13.36 6.87 -0.30
CA PHE A 237 14.61 6.29 -0.77
C PHE A 237 15.30 5.48 0.33
N ALA A 238 15.80 4.30 -0.02
CA ALA A 238 16.51 3.40 0.88
C ALA A 238 17.94 3.16 0.37
N GLU A 239 18.94 3.76 1.05
CA GLU A 239 20.35 3.66 0.66
C GLU A 239 20.85 2.20 0.64
N ASN A 240 20.49 1.44 1.67
CA ASN A 240 20.83 0.02 1.79
C ASN A 240 19.78 -0.91 1.16
N GLY A 241 18.93 -0.37 0.26
CA GLY A 241 17.99 -1.10 -0.58
C GLY A 241 17.21 -2.27 0.07
N PHE A 242 16.76 -3.22 -0.73
CA PHE A 242 16.03 -4.43 -0.30
C PHE A 242 16.70 -5.67 -0.90
N ASN A 243 16.99 -6.67 -0.06
CA ASN A 243 17.64 -7.91 -0.48
C ASN A 243 16.67 -8.98 -1.02
N PHE A 244 15.39 -8.63 -1.18
CA PHE A 244 14.35 -9.45 -1.77
C PHE A 244 13.63 -8.69 -2.89
N VAL A 245 13.01 -9.43 -3.81
CA VAL A 245 12.17 -8.84 -4.85
C VAL A 245 10.85 -8.41 -4.23
N LYS A 246 10.57 -7.10 -4.21
CA LYS A 246 9.32 -6.58 -3.66
C LYS A 246 8.10 -7.09 -4.42
N PRO A 247 6.93 -7.22 -3.77
CA PRO A 247 5.69 -7.63 -4.43
C PRO A 247 5.29 -6.75 -5.64
N SER A 248 5.57 -5.44 -5.60
CA SER A 248 5.30 -4.50 -6.70
C SER A 248 6.06 -4.84 -7.98
N ASP A 249 7.23 -5.46 -7.87
CA ASP A 249 8.05 -5.94 -8.98
C ASP A 249 7.72 -7.40 -9.34
N GLN A 250 7.44 -8.24 -8.33
CA GLN A 250 7.23 -9.69 -8.47
C GLN A 250 5.91 -10.06 -9.16
N ASN A 251 4.87 -9.22 -9.04
CA ASN A 251 3.53 -9.55 -9.49
C ASN A 251 3.08 -8.72 -10.68
N THR A 252 2.17 -9.30 -11.46
CA THR A 252 1.30 -8.64 -12.44
C THR A 252 -0.12 -9.16 -12.23
N PHE A 253 -1.05 -8.79 -13.12
CA PHE A 253 -2.46 -9.12 -12.99
C PHE A 253 -3.02 -9.85 -14.21
N ASP A 254 -4.03 -10.68 -13.98
CA ASP A 254 -4.89 -11.26 -15.00
C ASP A 254 -6.01 -10.25 -15.33
N PRO A 255 -6.04 -9.65 -16.53
CA PRO A 255 -7.07 -8.67 -16.90
C PRO A 255 -8.47 -9.30 -17.01
N THR A 256 -8.58 -10.62 -17.05
CA THR A 256 -9.86 -11.33 -17.16
C THR A 256 -10.51 -11.63 -15.80
N ALA A 257 -9.71 -11.61 -14.72
CA ALA A 257 -10.17 -11.88 -13.37
C ALA A 257 -11.03 -10.75 -12.78
N SER A 258 -11.92 -11.11 -11.87
CA SER A 258 -12.94 -10.21 -11.32
C SER A 258 -12.34 -9.05 -10.51
N TRP A 259 -11.33 -9.31 -9.67
CA TRP A 259 -10.71 -8.27 -8.85
C TRP A 259 -9.96 -7.21 -9.68
N PRO A 260 -9.01 -7.56 -10.57
CA PRO A 260 -8.35 -6.57 -11.41
C PRO A 260 -9.32 -5.72 -12.24
N LYS A 261 -10.36 -6.32 -12.82
CA LYS A 261 -11.42 -5.57 -13.53
C LYS A 261 -12.08 -4.53 -12.63
N LYS A 262 -12.49 -4.92 -11.43
CA LYS A 262 -13.11 -4.00 -10.46
C LYS A 262 -12.12 -2.93 -9.96
N ASN A 263 -10.86 -3.28 -9.75
CA ASN A 263 -9.85 -2.35 -9.27
C ASN A 263 -9.53 -1.30 -10.34
N PHE A 264 -9.26 -1.71 -11.59
CA PHE A 264 -8.92 -0.79 -12.67
C PHE A 264 -10.11 -0.01 -13.21
N SER A 265 -11.36 -0.46 -13.02
CA SER A 265 -12.54 0.33 -13.41
C SER A 265 -12.68 1.64 -12.62
N THR A 266 -11.99 1.77 -11.49
CA THR A 266 -11.93 3.01 -10.70
C THR A 266 -10.91 4.03 -11.23
N LEU A 267 -10.14 3.65 -12.27
CA LEU A 267 -9.17 4.44 -13.04
C LEU A 267 -7.93 4.96 -12.31
N VAL A 268 -7.95 5.05 -10.98
CA VAL A 268 -6.86 5.68 -10.20
C VAL A 268 -6.00 4.69 -9.41
N ASN A 269 -6.41 3.43 -9.26
CA ASN A 269 -5.69 2.46 -8.43
C ASN A 269 -4.57 1.78 -9.24
N PRO A 270 -3.27 1.96 -8.88
CA PRO A 270 -2.12 1.80 -9.80
C PRO A 270 -1.60 0.36 -9.93
N PHE A 271 -2.25 -0.60 -9.30
CA PHE A 271 -1.71 -1.94 -9.13
C PHE A 271 -2.80 -2.90 -8.68
N SER A 272 -2.65 -4.17 -9.05
CA SER A 272 -3.47 -5.26 -8.51
C SER A 272 -2.61 -6.47 -8.14
N CYS A 273 -2.66 -6.88 -6.89
CA CYS A 273 -2.00 -8.06 -6.30
C CYS A 273 -2.98 -8.94 -5.51
N SER A 274 -4.28 -8.86 -5.83
CA SER A 274 -5.40 -9.36 -5.02
C SER A 274 -5.65 -8.52 -3.76
N ILE A 275 -6.86 -8.63 -3.20
CA ILE A 275 -7.20 -8.03 -1.92
C ILE A 275 -6.35 -8.62 -0.77
N SER A 276 -6.13 -7.84 0.28
CA SER A 276 -5.11 -8.13 1.29
C SER A 276 -5.42 -9.36 2.15
N GLY A 277 -4.69 -10.46 1.90
CA GLY A 277 -4.72 -11.65 2.77
C GLY A 277 -4.19 -11.39 4.19
N THR A 278 -3.30 -10.42 4.35
CA THR A 278 -2.77 -9.99 5.66
C THR A 278 -3.82 -9.25 6.47
N THR A 279 -4.62 -8.40 5.83
CA THR A 279 -5.77 -7.74 6.50
C THR A 279 -6.82 -8.76 6.91
N LEU A 280 -7.15 -9.71 6.02
CA LEU A 280 -8.05 -10.81 6.39
C LEU A 280 -7.50 -11.59 7.58
N SER A 281 -6.21 -11.97 7.57
CA SER A 281 -5.57 -12.69 8.68
C SER A 281 -5.75 -11.94 10.00
N GLN A 282 -5.62 -10.61 9.99
CA GLN A 282 -5.84 -9.83 11.19
C GLN A 282 -7.30 -9.79 11.64
N LEU A 283 -8.23 -9.55 10.74
CA LEU A 283 -9.65 -9.54 11.07
C LEU A 283 -10.11 -10.90 11.65
N ARG A 284 -9.59 -12.00 11.10
CA ARG A 284 -9.82 -13.35 11.64
C ARG A 284 -9.32 -13.49 13.08
N CYS A 285 -8.12 -12.99 13.37
CA CYS A 285 -7.57 -13.02 14.73
C CYS A 285 -8.38 -12.12 15.68
N MET A 286 -8.71 -10.90 15.26
CA MET A 286 -9.53 -9.96 16.03
C MET A 286 -10.90 -10.52 16.36
N LYS A 287 -11.56 -11.19 15.39
CA LYS A 287 -12.84 -11.86 15.63
C LYS A 287 -12.71 -12.95 16.71
N SER A 288 -11.66 -13.76 16.64
CA SER A 288 -11.40 -14.78 17.67
C SER A 288 -11.08 -14.15 19.04
N LEU A 289 -10.32 -13.05 19.08
CA LEU A 289 -10.06 -12.32 20.32
C LEU A 289 -11.34 -11.70 20.90
N LYS A 290 -12.25 -11.20 20.05
CA LYS A 290 -13.55 -10.67 20.47
C LYS A 290 -14.41 -11.73 21.14
N GLU A 291 -14.46 -12.92 20.55
CA GLU A 291 -15.20 -14.08 21.10
C GLU A 291 -14.64 -14.53 22.46
N ASN A 292 -13.35 -14.29 22.71
CA ASN A 292 -12.69 -14.58 23.98
C ASN A 292 -12.63 -13.38 24.96
N GLY A 293 -13.22 -12.23 24.61
CA GLY A 293 -13.20 -11.03 25.46
C GLY A 293 -11.84 -10.34 25.60
N GLN A 294 -10.94 -10.51 24.62
CA GLN A 294 -9.55 -10.01 24.62
C GLN A 294 -9.26 -9.02 23.47
N MET A 295 -10.30 -8.46 22.83
CA MET A 295 -10.12 -7.52 21.73
C MET A 295 -9.98 -6.08 22.25
N GLU A 296 -8.85 -5.45 21.95
CA GLU A 296 -8.54 -4.07 22.40
C GLU A 296 -9.17 -2.97 21.52
N PHE A 297 -9.38 -3.26 20.24
CA PHE A 297 -9.83 -2.30 19.23
C PHE A 297 -11.33 -2.46 18.93
N ASP A 298 -12.16 -2.35 19.97
CA ASP A 298 -13.59 -2.66 19.94
C ASP A 298 -14.52 -1.45 19.68
N SER A 299 -13.95 -0.26 19.49
CA SER A 299 -14.65 0.96 19.11
C SER A 299 -14.16 1.50 17.77
N LEU A 300 -14.99 2.28 17.08
CA LEU A 300 -14.70 2.81 15.75
C LEU A 300 -13.41 3.64 15.73
N GLU A 301 -13.21 4.51 16.72
CA GLU A 301 -12.02 5.36 16.84
C GLU A 301 -10.74 4.52 16.98
N LYS A 302 -10.74 3.58 17.93
CA LYS A 302 -9.59 2.70 18.19
C LYS A 302 -9.29 1.81 16.99
N PHE A 303 -10.31 1.18 16.42
CA PHE A 303 -10.16 0.30 15.26
C PHE A 303 -9.67 1.07 14.03
N SER A 304 -10.26 2.23 13.74
CA SER A 304 -9.84 3.06 12.60
C SER A 304 -8.41 3.57 12.78
N THR A 305 -8.03 4.00 13.99
CA THR A 305 -6.65 4.44 14.27
C THR A 305 -5.65 3.30 14.09
N PHE A 306 -5.96 2.12 14.64
CA PHE A 306 -5.15 0.92 14.44
C PHE A 306 -5.04 0.56 12.96
N LEU A 307 -6.17 0.47 12.24
CA LEU A 307 -6.21 0.07 10.84
C LEU A 307 -5.44 1.05 9.95
N LYS A 308 -5.59 2.36 10.20
CA LYS A 308 -4.85 3.43 9.50
C LYS A 308 -3.34 3.24 9.65
N CYS A 309 -2.86 3.04 10.87
CA CYS A 309 -1.44 2.82 11.12
C CYS A 309 -0.98 1.46 10.59
N PHE A 310 -1.77 0.41 10.75
CA PHE A 310 -1.49 -0.95 10.29
C PHE A 310 -1.31 -1.03 8.77
N THR A 311 -2.28 -0.53 8.00
CA THR A 311 -2.21 -0.54 6.53
C THR A 311 -1.08 0.33 6.00
N SER A 312 -0.86 1.51 6.60
CA SER A 312 0.26 2.39 6.24
C SER A 312 1.62 1.76 6.56
N SER A 313 1.75 1.04 7.68
CA SER A 313 2.96 0.33 8.07
C SER A 313 3.33 -0.75 7.05
N LEU A 314 2.34 -1.53 6.62
CA LEU A 314 2.52 -2.58 5.62
C LEU A 314 2.81 -1.98 4.24
N LEU A 315 2.05 -0.97 3.81
CA LEU A 315 2.26 -0.33 2.52
C LEU A 315 3.66 0.24 2.43
N PHE A 316 4.09 1.05 3.40
CA PHE A 316 5.39 1.70 3.36
C PHE A 316 6.55 0.70 3.41
N ASN A 317 6.49 -0.34 4.25
CA ASN A 317 7.62 -1.27 4.40
C ASN A 317 7.70 -2.34 3.32
N SER A 318 6.57 -2.93 2.89
CA SER A 318 6.60 -4.04 1.92
C SER A 318 6.12 -3.66 0.53
N GLY A 319 5.21 -2.69 0.39
CA GLY A 319 4.60 -2.36 -0.90
C GLY A 319 3.78 -3.52 -1.49
N GLY A 320 3.25 -4.40 -0.64
CA GLY A 320 2.49 -5.58 -1.04
C GLY A 320 1.14 -5.28 -1.70
N HIS A 321 0.46 -4.24 -1.21
CA HIS A 321 -0.90 -3.89 -1.57
C HIS A 321 -1.08 -2.38 -1.55
N VAL A 322 -1.99 -1.90 -2.40
CA VAL A 322 -2.49 -0.51 -2.37
C VAL A 322 -3.55 -0.37 -1.27
N TYR A 323 -3.85 0.85 -0.83
CA TYR A 323 -4.88 1.10 0.19
C TYR A 323 -6.23 0.51 -0.19
N ASN A 324 -6.62 0.60 -1.47
CA ASN A 324 -7.87 0.00 -1.94
C ASN A 324 -7.93 -1.52 -1.71
N GLU A 325 -6.79 -2.23 -1.84
CA GLU A 325 -6.72 -3.68 -1.62
C GLU A 325 -6.78 -4.06 -0.13
N PHE A 326 -6.25 -3.20 0.75
CA PHE A 326 -6.40 -3.36 2.19
C PHE A 326 -7.87 -3.16 2.61
N LEU A 327 -8.51 -2.07 2.15
CA LEU A 327 -9.85 -1.69 2.57
C LEU A 327 -10.96 -2.50 1.90
N ALA A 328 -10.71 -3.08 0.72
CA ALA A 328 -11.67 -3.95 0.03
C ALA A 328 -12.06 -5.17 0.87
N VAL A 329 -11.20 -5.62 1.80
CA VAL A 329 -11.51 -6.73 2.71
C VAL A 329 -12.68 -6.38 3.65
N LEU A 330 -12.77 -5.12 4.10
CA LEU A 330 -13.85 -4.66 4.99
C LEU A 330 -15.21 -4.61 4.29
N LYS A 331 -15.20 -4.46 2.96
CA LYS A 331 -16.40 -4.39 2.11
C LYS A 331 -16.99 -5.77 1.81
N ILE A 332 -16.37 -6.85 2.28
CA ILE A 332 -16.92 -8.21 2.14
C ILE A 332 -18.10 -8.35 3.11
N PRO A 333 -19.29 -8.78 2.66
CA PRO A 333 -20.48 -8.88 3.50
C PRO A 333 -20.24 -9.70 4.78
N GLU A 334 -19.57 -10.84 4.67
CA GLU A 334 -19.27 -11.70 5.82
C GLU A 334 -18.36 -11.03 6.85
N ILE A 335 -17.46 -10.13 6.42
CA ILE A 335 -16.65 -9.33 7.33
C ILE A 335 -17.51 -8.28 8.01
N ASN A 336 -18.31 -7.54 7.23
CA ASN A 336 -19.19 -6.49 7.75
C ASN A 336 -20.16 -7.03 8.81
N ASP A 337 -20.84 -8.13 8.50
CA ASP A 337 -21.79 -8.79 9.40
C ASP A 337 -21.15 -9.26 10.72
N ASN A 338 -19.88 -9.68 10.66
CA ASN A 338 -19.17 -10.19 11.84
C ASN A 338 -18.52 -9.11 12.71
N PHE A 339 -18.39 -7.89 12.18
CA PHE A 339 -17.80 -6.73 12.84
C PHE A 339 -18.83 -5.63 13.20
N ASN A 340 -20.13 -5.91 13.04
CA ASN A 340 -21.22 -5.02 13.44
C ASN A 340 -21.25 -4.66 14.94
N PHE A 341 -20.45 -5.33 15.77
CA PHE A 341 -20.24 -4.96 17.17
C PHE A 341 -19.45 -3.65 17.33
N ILE A 342 -18.76 -3.20 16.29
CA ILE A 342 -18.17 -1.87 16.20
C ILE A 342 -19.20 -0.97 15.50
N GLU A 343 -19.80 -0.05 16.26
CA GLU A 343 -20.78 0.89 15.72
C GLU A 343 -20.16 1.73 14.59
N GLY A 344 -20.79 1.74 13.41
CA GLY A 344 -20.34 2.48 12.23
C GLY A 344 -19.19 1.83 11.45
N PHE A 345 -18.89 0.53 11.67
CA PHE A 345 -17.85 -0.20 10.94
C PHE A 345 -17.97 -0.09 9.42
N GLU A 346 -19.19 -0.13 8.89
CA GLU A 346 -19.51 -0.04 7.47
C GLU A 346 -19.15 1.30 6.84
N THR A 347 -18.95 2.34 7.66
CA THR A 347 -18.57 3.68 7.20
C THR A 347 -17.07 3.81 6.92
N ILE A 348 -16.26 2.81 7.31
CA ILE A 348 -14.80 2.84 7.12
C ILE A 348 -14.48 2.68 5.63
N ASP A 349 -13.98 3.75 5.03
CA ASP A 349 -13.48 3.78 3.66
C ASP A 349 -12.18 4.59 3.54
N ALA A 350 -11.69 4.78 2.32
CA ALA A 350 -10.45 5.52 2.09
C ALA A 350 -10.55 6.98 2.54
N ILE A 351 -11.70 7.66 2.36
CA ILE A 351 -11.87 9.04 2.81
C ILE A 351 -11.85 9.10 4.32
N THR A 352 -12.65 8.27 5.00
CA THR A 352 -12.75 8.33 6.47
C THR A 352 -11.43 7.93 7.14
N LEU A 353 -10.67 7.03 6.53
CA LEU A 353 -9.45 6.49 7.12
C LEU A 353 -8.19 7.30 6.77
N LEU A 354 -8.06 7.77 5.54
CA LEU A 354 -6.80 8.31 5.02
C LEU A 354 -6.85 9.81 4.77
N TRP A 355 -8.03 10.42 4.82
CA TRP A 355 -8.18 11.86 4.63
C TRP A 355 -8.83 12.56 5.82
N ASN A 356 -10.03 12.19 6.25
CA ASN A 356 -10.72 12.87 7.35
C ASN A 356 -9.91 12.76 8.64
N GLY A 357 -9.52 13.88 9.24
CA GLY A 357 -8.64 13.92 10.41
C GLY A 357 -7.18 13.54 10.11
N ASN A 358 -6.81 13.44 8.83
CA ASN A 358 -5.47 13.14 8.32
C ASN A 358 -5.10 14.08 7.14
N GLU A 359 -5.78 15.23 7.03
CA GLU A 359 -5.70 16.16 5.90
C GLU A 359 -4.27 16.68 5.70
N ARG A 360 -3.53 16.88 6.80
CA ARG A 360 -2.13 17.33 6.76
C ARG A 360 -1.25 16.33 5.99
N ALA A 361 -1.32 15.05 6.38
CA ALA A 361 -0.55 13.99 5.73
C ALA A 361 -0.98 13.81 4.27
N PHE A 362 -2.29 13.84 4.03
CA PHE A 362 -2.86 13.72 2.69
C PHE A 362 -2.41 14.85 1.76
N ASN A 363 -2.52 16.10 2.21
CA ASN A 363 -2.14 17.26 1.40
C ASN A 363 -0.64 17.28 1.12
N LYS A 364 0.20 16.93 2.11
CA LYS A 364 1.64 16.83 1.92
C LYS A 364 2.00 15.79 0.86
N ALA A 365 1.41 14.60 0.94
CA ALA A 365 1.62 13.56 -0.07
C ALA A 365 1.15 14.00 -1.46
N ILE A 366 0.03 14.73 -1.58
CA ILE A 366 -0.44 15.28 -2.87
C ILE A 366 0.54 16.29 -3.44
N GLU A 367 1.01 17.25 -2.62
CA GLU A 367 1.94 18.29 -3.06
C GLU A 367 3.24 17.67 -3.59
N ASP A 368 3.84 16.76 -2.83
CA ASP A 368 5.06 16.06 -3.25
C ASP A 368 4.82 15.22 -4.51
N THR A 369 3.63 14.64 -4.65
CA THR A 369 3.28 13.86 -5.84
C THR A 369 3.10 14.74 -7.07
N ILE A 370 2.48 15.92 -6.95
CA ILE A 370 2.32 16.87 -8.06
C ILE A 370 3.71 17.26 -8.60
N ASP A 371 4.64 17.60 -7.71
CA ASP A 371 6.01 17.94 -8.09
C ASP A 371 6.74 16.75 -8.74
N TYR A 372 6.60 15.56 -8.17
CA TYR A 372 7.10 14.32 -8.76
C TYR A 372 6.51 14.07 -10.16
N THR A 373 5.20 14.22 -10.35
CA THR A 373 4.53 14.03 -11.65
C THR A 373 5.09 14.96 -12.72
N LYS A 374 5.26 16.26 -12.40
CA LYS A 374 5.85 17.24 -13.32
C LYS A 374 7.25 16.80 -13.76
N LEU A 375 8.07 16.34 -12.82
CA LEU A 375 9.43 15.85 -13.12
C LEU A 375 9.42 14.62 -14.05
N ILE A 376 8.53 13.65 -13.80
CA ILE A 376 8.41 12.46 -14.64
C ILE A 376 7.96 12.80 -16.06
N LEU A 377 6.96 13.68 -16.20
CA LEU A 377 6.48 14.10 -17.51
C LEU A 377 7.55 14.89 -18.28
N ALA A 378 8.27 15.79 -17.63
CA ALA A 378 9.39 16.50 -18.25
C ALA A 378 10.51 15.53 -18.70
N LYS A 379 10.80 14.49 -17.90
CA LYS A 379 11.77 13.44 -18.29
C LYS A 379 11.30 12.66 -19.52
N GLN A 380 10.01 12.31 -19.60
CA GLN A 380 9.44 11.63 -20.76
C GLN A 380 9.54 12.50 -22.01
N GLU A 381 9.16 13.78 -21.91
CA GLU A 381 9.25 14.73 -23.01
C GLU A 381 10.68 14.88 -23.52
N CYS A 382 11.65 15.07 -22.61
CA CYS A 382 13.06 15.15 -22.97
C CYS A 382 13.55 13.88 -23.69
N HIS A 383 13.14 12.70 -23.22
CA HIS A 383 13.51 11.43 -23.85
C HIS A 383 12.97 11.29 -25.28
N GLU A 384 11.71 11.70 -25.52
CA GLU A 384 11.13 11.68 -26.86
C GLU A 384 11.81 12.69 -27.80
N GLN A 385 12.12 13.91 -27.33
CA GLN A 385 12.89 14.89 -28.11
C GLN A 385 14.27 14.35 -28.51
N ILE A 386 14.95 13.64 -27.60
CA ILE A 386 16.24 12.99 -27.90
C ILE A 386 16.06 11.92 -28.99
N LYS A 387 15.04 11.05 -28.90
CA LYS A 387 14.78 10.01 -29.91
C LYS A 387 14.53 10.61 -31.29
N GLU A 388 13.67 11.62 -31.37
CA GLU A 388 13.37 12.30 -32.63
C GLU A 388 14.64 12.91 -33.25
N SER A 389 15.50 13.52 -32.43
CA SER A 389 16.77 14.10 -32.90
C SER A 389 17.77 13.08 -33.44
N ILE A 390 17.71 11.82 -32.97
CA ILE A 390 18.57 10.72 -33.42
C ILE A 390 18.02 10.10 -34.71
N GLN A 391 16.69 9.98 -34.85
CA GLN A 391 16.06 9.44 -36.06
C GLN A 391 16.16 10.36 -37.28
N LEU A 392 16.43 11.66 -37.06
CA LEU A 392 16.66 12.65 -38.11
C LEU A 392 18.11 12.68 -38.65
N LYS A 393 18.99 11.80 -38.15
CA LYS A 393 20.33 11.54 -38.69
C LYS A 393 20.38 10.19 -39.38
#